data_AF-A0A166SP24-F1
#
_entry.id   AF-A0A166SP24-F1
#
_cell.length_a   1.000
_cell.length_b   1.000
_cell.length_c   1.000
_cell.angle_alpha   90.00
_cell.angle_beta   90.00
_cell.angle_gamma   90.00
#
_symmetry.space_group_name_H-M   'P 1'
#
loop_
_entity.id
_entity.type
_entity.pdbx_description
1 polymer ?
#
loop_
_entity_poly.entity_id
_entity_poly.type
_entity_poly.pdbx_seq_one_letter_code
_entity_poly.pdbx_strand_id
1 'polypeptide(L)'
;SSSFIGQGPSKQEPMVLANVSKRDFNLFLSILYPTSFGVYPASTVQEWSGILHLADKWSFQSIRALAIAQIAPIASPTDKIVFGKLYGVNEWLISAYHAVCTRPDALCLEEGRRLGVDDVIRINAIRQEF
;
A
#
# COMPACT_ATOMS: atom_id res chain seq x y z
N SER A 1 9.75 -17.71 -14.56
CA SER A 1 9.50 -17.23 -15.94
C SER A 1 10.33 -16.00 -16.19
N SER A 2 11.00 -15.98 -17.33
CA SER A 2 12.22 -15.22 -17.63
C SER A 2 11.91 -13.90 -18.32
N SER A 3 11.63 -12.82 -17.57
CA SER A 3 11.19 -11.53 -18.16
C SER A 3 12.26 -10.44 -18.27
N PHE A 4 13.52 -10.72 -17.96
CA PHE A 4 14.59 -9.69 -17.95
C PHE A 4 15.74 -9.93 -18.95
N ILE A 5 15.66 -10.98 -19.78
CA ILE A 5 16.69 -11.24 -20.79
C ILE A 5 16.38 -10.34 -22.00
N GLY A 6 17.12 -9.22 -22.13
CA GLY A 6 17.13 -8.39 -23.35
C GLY A 6 16.63 -6.96 -23.21
N GLN A 7 16.33 -6.45 -22.00
CA GLN A 7 15.99 -5.04 -21.82
C GLN A 7 17.15 -4.24 -21.20
N GLY A 8 18.03 -3.76 -22.09
CA GLY A 8 18.83 -2.53 -21.97
C GLY A 8 20.28 -2.62 -21.45
N PRO A 9 21.24 -2.09 -22.25
CA PRO A 9 22.26 -1.20 -21.71
C PRO A 9 22.51 0.07 -22.56
N SER A 10 21.74 0.33 -23.63
CA SER A 10 21.97 1.48 -24.55
C SER A 10 20.81 2.47 -24.55
N LYS A 11 21.06 3.73 -24.98
CA LYS A 11 20.00 4.74 -25.17
C LYS A 11 18.90 4.29 -26.14
N GLN A 12 19.19 3.32 -27.01
CA GLN A 12 18.27 2.84 -28.05
C GLN A 12 17.36 1.72 -27.54
N GLU A 13 17.70 1.07 -26.43
CA GLU A 13 16.90 0.01 -25.80
C GLU A 13 16.77 0.26 -24.29
N PRO A 14 15.91 1.21 -23.87
CA PRO A 14 15.71 1.48 -22.46
C PRO A 14 14.98 0.33 -21.76
N MET A 15 15.29 0.10 -20.48
CA MET A 15 14.53 -0.80 -19.63
C MET A 15 13.16 -0.19 -19.33
N VAL A 16 12.08 -0.85 -19.76
CA VAL A 16 10.71 -0.35 -19.57
C VAL A 16 10.16 -0.87 -18.24
N LEU A 17 9.91 0.05 -17.31
CA LEU A 17 9.26 -0.27 -16.03
C LEU A 17 7.73 -0.34 -16.22
N ALA A 18 7.24 -1.51 -16.64
CA ALA A 18 5.81 -1.72 -16.84
C ALA A 18 5.02 -1.60 -15.51
N ASN A 19 3.85 -0.96 -15.58
CA ASN A 19 2.96 -0.73 -14.43
C ASN A 19 3.65 0.01 -13.27
N VAL A 20 4.43 1.05 -13.59
CA VAL A 20 5.05 1.93 -12.61
C VAL A 20 4.70 3.37 -12.98
N SER A 21 4.08 4.09 -12.04
CA SER A 21 3.80 5.51 -12.26
C SER A 21 5.09 6.33 -12.08
N LYS A 22 5.28 7.36 -12.91
CA LYS A 22 6.44 8.26 -12.80
C LYS A 22 6.51 8.91 -11.41
N ARG A 23 5.35 9.25 -10.84
CA ARG A 23 5.25 9.87 -9.51
C ARG A 23 5.73 8.91 -8.43
N ASP A 24 5.24 7.68 -8.42
CA ASP A 24 5.60 6.69 -7.39
C ASP A 24 7.07 6.29 -7.52
N PHE A 25 7.59 6.19 -8.74
CA PHE A 25 9.01 5.93 -8.97
C PHE A 25 9.89 7.06 -8.43
N ASN A 26 9.55 8.32 -8.70
CA ASN A 26 10.28 9.46 -8.14
C ASN A 26 10.25 9.47 -6.61
N LEU A 27 9.10 9.17 -5.99
CA LEU A 27 8.99 9.05 -4.54
C LEU A 27 9.85 7.91 -3.99
N PHE A 28 9.83 6.74 -4.64
CA PHE A 28 10.67 5.61 -4.26
C PHE A 28 12.16 5.94 -4.37
N LEU A 29 12.58 6.60 -5.45
CA LEU A 29 13.96 7.07 -5.63
C LEU A 29 14.37 8.08 -4.55
N SER A 30 13.45 8.92 -4.07
CA SER A 30 13.75 9.86 -2.99
C SER A 30 14.07 9.18 -1.65
N ILE A 31 13.61 7.93 -1.45
CA ILE A 31 13.98 7.12 -0.28
C ILE A 31 15.37 6.51 -0.45
N LEU A 32 15.72 6.08 -1.66
CA LEU A 32 17.03 5.51 -1.98
C LEU A 32 18.14 6.57 -2.03
N TYR A 33 17.80 7.75 -2.53
CA TYR A 33 18.72 8.86 -2.75
C TYR A 33 18.20 10.13 -2.06
N PRO A 34 18.15 10.14 -0.71
CA PRO A 34 17.62 11.28 0.02
C PRO A 34 18.60 12.46 -0.03
N THR A 35 18.05 13.66 -0.26
CA THR A 35 18.83 14.91 -0.11
C THR A 35 19.19 15.17 1.35
N SER A 36 18.34 14.73 2.28
CA SER A 36 18.56 14.79 3.73
C SER A 36 17.98 13.55 4.39
N PHE A 37 18.78 12.87 5.22
CA PHE A 37 18.33 11.64 5.88
C PHE A 37 17.23 11.93 6.91
N GLY A 38 16.21 11.07 6.93
CA GLY A 38 15.06 11.19 7.84
C GLY A 38 14.00 12.20 7.43
N VAL A 39 14.21 12.97 6.35
CA VAL A 39 13.21 13.85 5.76
C VAL A 39 12.66 13.19 4.49
N TYR A 40 11.36 12.92 4.47
CA TYR A 40 10.69 12.27 3.35
C TYR A 40 9.75 13.24 2.63
N PRO A 41 9.75 13.28 1.29
CA PRO A 41 8.78 14.10 0.55
C PRO A 41 7.36 13.50 0.57
N ALA A 42 7.23 12.20 0.85
CA ALA A 42 5.93 11.55 1.01
C ALA A 42 5.32 11.87 2.37
N SER A 43 4.05 12.28 2.37
CA SER A 43 3.30 12.67 3.57
C SER A 43 1.91 12.03 3.66
N THR A 44 1.37 11.54 2.54
CA THR A 44 0.03 10.97 2.46
C THR A 44 0.05 9.45 2.33
N VAL A 45 -1.08 8.81 2.69
CA VAL A 45 -1.28 7.37 2.49
C VAL A 45 -1.07 6.98 1.02
N GLN A 46 -1.53 7.81 0.07
CA GLN A 46 -1.40 7.57 -1.36
C GLN A 46 0.06 7.61 -1.85
N GLU A 47 0.89 8.48 -1.27
CA GLU A 47 2.31 8.58 -1.62
C GLU A 47 3.09 7.40 -1.04
N TRP A 48 2.88 7.10 0.24
CA TRP A 48 3.53 5.97 0.89
C TRP A 48 3.08 4.62 0.32
N SER A 49 1.83 4.48 -0.13
CA SER A 49 1.35 3.25 -0.78
C SER A 49 2.04 3.01 -2.13
N GLY A 50 2.36 4.06 -2.88
CA GLY A 50 3.17 3.99 -4.10
C GLY A 50 4.60 3.51 -3.83
N ILE A 51 5.22 4.04 -2.77
CA ILE A 51 6.55 3.58 -2.31
C ILE A 51 6.48 2.12 -1.87
N LEU A 52 5.48 1.75 -1.06
CA LEU A 52 5.26 0.39 -0.60
C LEU A 52 5.09 -0.59 -1.75
N HIS A 53 4.27 -0.23 -2.75
CA HIS A 53 4.03 -1.05 -3.94
C HIS A 53 5.35 -1.39 -4.68
N LEU A 54 6.19 -0.37 -4.93
CA LEU A 54 7.46 -0.58 -5.63
C LEU A 54 8.47 -1.33 -4.76
N ALA A 55 8.52 -1.04 -3.46
CA ALA A 55 9.40 -1.73 -2.53
C ALA A 55 9.06 -3.23 -2.45
N ASP A 56 7.78 -3.58 -2.40
CA ASP A 56 7.31 -4.97 -2.40
C ASP A 56 7.60 -5.65 -3.74
N LYS A 57 7.21 -5.01 -4.86
CA LYS A 57 7.43 -5.52 -6.24
C LYS A 57 8.89 -5.82 -6.54
N TRP A 58 9.83 -5.03 -6.01
CA TRP A 58 11.27 -5.18 -6.24
C TRP A 58 12.01 -5.78 -5.04
N SER A 59 11.30 -6.28 -4.02
CA SER A 59 11.87 -6.95 -2.85
C SER A 59 12.82 -6.10 -1.99
N PHE A 60 12.62 -4.78 -1.93
CA PHE A 60 13.34 -3.88 -1.02
C PHE A 60 12.73 -3.93 0.39
N GLN A 61 13.11 -4.95 1.17
CA GLN A 61 12.47 -5.23 2.45
C GLN A 61 12.59 -4.11 3.50
N SER A 62 13.73 -3.40 3.54
CA SER A 62 13.92 -2.26 4.46
C SER A 62 12.99 -1.08 4.13
N ILE A 63 12.84 -0.77 2.83
CA ILE A 63 11.94 0.29 2.37
C ILE A 63 10.48 -0.12 2.55
N ARG A 64 10.16 -1.40 2.32
CA ARG A 64 8.83 -1.96 2.60
C ARG A 64 8.46 -1.77 4.07
N ALA A 65 9.35 -2.12 5.00
CA ALA A 65 9.14 -1.93 6.43
C ALA A 65 8.99 -0.44 6.80
N LEU A 66 9.80 0.45 6.22
CA LEU A 66 9.68 1.90 6.40
C LEU A 66 8.32 2.41 5.94
N ALA A 67 7.87 2.05 4.74
CA ALA A 67 6.59 2.50 4.20
C ALA A 67 5.41 2.00 5.05
N ILE A 68 5.45 0.75 5.53
CA ILE A 68 4.48 0.21 6.50
C ILE A 68 4.46 1.07 7.76
N ALA A 69 5.62 1.37 8.35
CA ALA A 69 5.71 2.18 9.57
C ALA A 69 5.15 3.60 9.38
N GLN A 70 5.33 4.20 8.20
CA GLN A 70 4.82 5.54 7.87
C GLN A 70 3.32 5.55 7.54
N ILE A 71 2.78 4.48 6.96
CA ILE A 71 1.35 4.34 6.67
C ILE A 71 0.55 4.10 7.95
N ALA A 72 1.05 3.27 8.86
CA ALA A 72 0.35 2.84 10.07
C ALA A 72 -0.33 3.98 10.89
N PRO A 73 0.32 5.13 11.15
CA PRO A 73 -0.30 6.22 11.93
C PRO A 73 -1.33 7.05 11.17
N ILE A 74 -1.27 7.09 9.84
CA ILE A 74 -2.11 7.99 9.01
C ILE A 74 -3.22 7.25 8.23
N ALA A 75 -3.13 5.93 8.13
CA ALA A 75 -4.08 5.10 7.41
C ALA A 75 -5.43 4.97 8.14
N SER A 76 -6.52 5.10 7.39
CA SER A 76 -7.86 4.76 7.88
C SER A 76 -7.98 3.25 8.16
N PRO A 77 -8.97 2.81 8.97
CA PRO A 77 -9.23 1.39 9.16
C PRO A 77 -9.43 0.63 7.84
N THR A 78 -10.14 1.24 6.88
CA THR A 78 -10.33 0.66 5.54
C THR A 78 -9.01 0.52 4.79
N ASP A 79 -8.14 1.54 4.82
CA ASP A 79 -6.78 1.45 4.24
C ASP A 79 -5.98 0.30 4.85
N LYS A 80 -6.05 0.16 6.18
CA LYS A 80 -5.34 -0.89 6.93
C LYS A 80 -5.81 -2.29 6.56
N ILE A 81 -7.11 -2.50 6.34
CA ILE A 81 -7.63 -3.79 5.85
C ILE A 81 -7.12 -4.06 4.44
N VAL A 82 -7.28 -3.09 3.53
CA VAL A 82 -6.90 -3.25 2.12
C VAL A 82 -5.40 -3.53 1.96
N PHE A 83 -4.56 -2.68 2.55
CA PHE A 83 -3.10 -2.84 2.48
C PHE A 83 -2.61 -4.00 3.32
N GLY A 84 -3.24 -4.27 4.47
CA GLY A 84 -2.91 -5.42 5.30
C GLY A 84 -3.11 -6.73 4.57
N LYS A 85 -4.20 -6.88 3.80
CA LYS A 85 -4.42 -8.05 2.96
C LYS A 85 -3.50 -8.07 1.74
N LEU A 86 -3.36 -6.94 1.04
CA LEU A 86 -2.59 -6.85 -0.20
C LEU A 86 -1.09 -7.14 0.02
N TYR A 87 -0.52 -6.63 1.11
CA TYR A 87 0.90 -6.75 1.41
C TYR A 87 1.21 -7.74 2.53
N GLY A 88 0.22 -8.40 3.13
CA GLY A 88 0.42 -9.37 4.21
C GLY A 88 0.86 -8.75 5.55
N VAL A 89 0.29 -7.60 5.92
CA VAL A 89 0.53 -6.90 7.20
C VAL A 89 -0.58 -7.27 8.19
N ASN A 90 -0.50 -8.48 8.73
CA ASN A 90 -1.56 -9.11 9.53
C ASN A 90 -1.84 -8.37 10.85
N GLU A 91 -0.83 -7.71 11.42
CA GLU A 91 -0.94 -6.93 12.66
C GLU A 91 -1.94 -5.77 12.58
N TRP A 92 -2.24 -5.30 11.37
CA TRP A 92 -3.23 -4.24 11.15
C TRP A 92 -4.66 -4.76 11.13
N LEU A 93 -4.86 -6.00 10.69
CA LEU A 93 -6.18 -6.50 10.31
C LEU A 93 -7.15 -6.54 11.48
N ILE A 94 -6.75 -7.12 12.61
CA ILE A 94 -7.63 -7.31 13.78
C ILE A 94 -8.17 -5.96 14.28
N SER A 95 -7.26 -5.02 14.54
CA SER A 95 -7.64 -3.69 15.05
C SER A 95 -8.47 -2.90 14.03
N ALA A 96 -8.18 -3.04 12.74
CA ALA A 96 -8.90 -2.35 11.69
C ALA A 96 -10.31 -2.91 11.48
N TYR A 97 -10.48 -4.24 11.41
CA TYR A 97 -11.80 -4.86 11.34
C TYR A 97 -12.65 -4.51 12.55
N HIS A 98 -12.06 -4.56 13.76
CA HIS A 98 -12.77 -4.14 14.98
C HIS A 98 -13.26 -2.70 14.87
N ALA A 99 -12.39 -1.76 14.47
CA ALA A 99 -12.77 -0.35 14.31
C ALA A 99 -13.88 -0.14 13.25
N VAL A 100 -13.90 -0.91 12.16
CA VAL A 100 -14.94 -0.83 11.13
C VAL A 100 -16.26 -1.46 11.61
N CYS A 101 -16.20 -2.52 12.41
CA CYS A 101 -17.39 -3.20 12.93
C CYS A 101 -18.05 -2.41 14.06
N THR A 102 -17.28 -1.74 14.93
CA THR A 102 -17.83 -1.05 16.11
C THR A 102 -18.21 0.41 15.87
N ARG A 103 -17.78 1.03 14.76
CA ARG A 103 -18.14 2.42 14.47
C ARG A 103 -19.64 2.56 14.16
N PRO A 104 -20.28 3.68 14.53
CA PRO A 104 -21.70 3.91 14.27
C PRO A 104 -22.01 3.97 12.77
N ASP A 105 -21.13 4.59 11.98
CA ASP A 105 -21.35 4.80 10.55
C ASP A 105 -21.27 3.49 9.76
N ALA A 106 -22.23 3.31 8.84
CA ALA A 106 -22.19 2.23 7.86
C ALA A 106 -20.97 2.36 6.92
N LEU A 107 -20.65 1.30 6.19
CA LEU A 107 -19.68 1.37 5.09
C LEU A 107 -20.23 2.28 3.98
N CYS A 108 -19.41 3.22 3.51
CA CYS A 108 -19.78 3.96 2.31
C CYS A 108 -19.49 3.14 1.05
N LEU A 109 -20.04 3.54 -0.09
CA LEU A 109 -19.83 2.85 -1.37
C LEU A 109 -18.35 2.75 -1.75
N GLU A 110 -17.56 3.80 -1.49
CA GLU A 110 -16.13 3.80 -1.79
C GLU A 110 -15.38 2.79 -0.92
N GLU A 111 -15.69 2.69 0.38
CA GLU A 111 -15.10 1.67 1.24
C GLU A 111 -15.50 0.27 0.80
N GLY A 112 -16.78 0.06 0.48
CA GLY A 112 -17.28 -1.23 0.00
C GLY A 112 -16.59 -1.69 -1.29
N ARG A 113 -16.36 -0.77 -2.24
CA ARG A 113 -15.61 -1.05 -3.48
C ARG A 113 -14.16 -1.46 -3.20
N ARG A 114 -13.52 -0.84 -2.22
CA ARG A 114 -12.12 -1.09 -1.87
C ARG A 114 -11.92 -2.39 -1.08
N LEU A 115 -12.83 -2.71 -0.18
CA LEU A 115 -12.82 -3.94 0.63
C LEU A 115 -13.18 -5.17 -0.20
N GLY A 116 -14.07 -5.01 -1.17
CA GLY A 116 -14.63 -6.12 -1.93
C GLY A 116 -15.75 -6.84 -1.19
N VAL A 117 -16.48 -7.67 -1.93
CA VAL A 117 -17.76 -8.24 -1.49
C VAL A 117 -17.61 -9.11 -0.24
N ASP A 118 -16.57 -9.95 -0.17
CA ASP A 118 -16.38 -10.88 0.96
C ASP A 118 -16.18 -10.16 2.30
N ASP A 119 -15.35 -9.11 2.30
CA ASP A 119 -15.09 -8.31 3.50
C ASP A 119 -16.34 -7.55 3.92
N VAL A 120 -17.08 -6.97 2.97
CA VAL A 120 -18.33 -6.26 3.24
C VAL A 120 -19.37 -7.20 3.87
N ILE A 121 -19.54 -8.41 3.34
CA ILE A 121 -20.47 -9.40 3.88
C ILE A 121 -20.07 -9.78 5.31
N ARG A 122 -18.79 -10.06 5.54
CA ARG A 122 -18.29 -10.45 6.86
C ARG A 122 -18.43 -9.33 7.90
N ILE A 123 -18.08 -8.10 7.52
CA ILE A 123 -18.26 -6.92 8.38
C ILE A 123 -19.73 -6.74 8.72
N ASN A 124 -20.62 -6.86 7.74
CA ASN A 124 -22.06 -6.71 7.98
C ASN A 124 -22.62 -7.81 8.89
N ALA A 125 -22.19 -9.06 8.72
CA ALA A 125 -22.60 -10.16 9.60
C ALA A 125 -22.20 -9.90 11.05
N ILE A 126 -20.94 -9.52 11.30
CA ILE A 126 -20.45 -9.18 12.64
C ILE A 126 -21.26 -8.03 13.25
N ARG A 127 -21.59 -7.00 12.46
CA ARG A 127 -22.36 -5.84 12.94
C ARG A 127 -23.80 -6.16 13.34
N GLN A 128 -24.38 -7.25 12.85
CA GLN A 128 -25.74 -7.69 13.22
C GLN A 128 -25.77 -8.53 14.50
N GLU A 129 -24.63 -9.01 14.98
CA GLU A 129 -24.52 -9.77 16.23
C GLU A 129 -24.44 -8.84 17.47
N PHE A 130 -24.31 -7.53 17.25
CA PHE A 130 -24.34 -6.48 18.27
C PHE A 130 -25.69 -5.74 18.23
#